data_AF-A0A8C5MXT2-F1
#
_entry.id   AF-A0A8C5MXT2-F1
#
_cell.length_a   1.000
_cell.length_b   1.000
_cell.length_c   1.000
_cell.angle_alpha   90.00
_cell.angle_beta   90.00
_cell.angle_gamma   90.00
#
_symmetry.space_group_name_H-M   'P 1'
#
loop_
_entity.id
_entity.type
_entity.pdbx_description
1 polymer ?
#
loop_
_entity_poly.entity_id
_entity_poly.type
_entity_poly.pdbx_seq_one_letter_code
_entity_poly.pdbx_strand_id
1 'polypeptide(L)'
;MEDAGATRFNFPPVKMLACRLKECKKRAGSVSSFWLEDPSGDVLEVGTVWMQGRILEVQTVRGTTLRLTDDTHTFTVCGAEQVPKGKPCLEPGKYVMVMGVVTSCSPEPVLRAVKITDLSQNPLHQRLWTYEVEDLHKNMNYTKT
;
A
#
# COMPACT_ATOMS: atom_id res chain seq x y z
N MET A 1 21.20 -24.18 8.25
CA MET A 1 19.81 -23.92 8.68
C MET A 1 19.69 -22.42 8.75
N GLU A 2 19.45 -21.80 7.59
CA GLU A 2 19.41 -20.34 7.48
C GLU A 2 18.06 -19.84 7.97
N ASP A 3 18.14 -18.95 8.95
CA ASP A 3 17.04 -18.20 9.53
C ASP A 3 16.32 -17.44 8.41
N ALA A 4 15.01 -17.69 8.25
CA ALA A 4 14.18 -17.01 7.27
C ALA A 4 14.07 -15.54 7.68
N GLY A 5 14.98 -14.72 7.14
CA GLY A 5 15.18 -13.32 7.52
C GLY A 5 13.85 -12.57 7.56
N ALA A 6 13.38 -12.28 8.78
CA ALA A 6 12.26 -11.40 8.99
C ALA A 6 12.64 -10.04 8.39
N THR A 7 12.00 -9.66 7.28
CA THR A 7 12.12 -8.32 6.71
C THR A 7 11.80 -7.30 7.79
N ARG A 8 12.82 -6.59 8.29
CA ARG A 8 12.64 -5.52 9.27
C ARG A 8 11.99 -4.33 8.56
N PHE A 9 10.73 -4.07 8.90
CA PHE A 9 10.05 -2.84 8.50
C PHE A 9 10.41 -1.76 9.53
N ASN A 10 11.02 -0.67 9.08
CA ASN A 10 11.38 0.45 9.95
C ASN A 10 10.15 1.23 10.45
N PHE A 11 8.99 1.03 9.81
CA PHE A 11 7.73 1.72 10.11
C PHE A 11 6.55 0.75 10.05
N PRO A 12 5.53 0.91 10.91
CA PRO A 12 4.31 0.13 10.84
C PRO A 12 3.58 0.41 9.51
N PRO A 13 2.86 -0.59 8.94
CA PRO A 13 2.05 -0.38 7.75
C PRO A 13 0.89 0.59 8.06
N VAL A 14 0.98 1.82 7.55
CA VAL A 14 -0.10 2.82 7.70
C VAL A 14 -1.20 2.57 6.68
N LYS A 15 -2.47 2.61 7.10
CA LYS A 15 -3.61 2.54 6.18
C LYS A 15 -3.60 3.77 5.28
N MET A 16 -3.64 3.59 3.97
CA MET A 16 -3.40 4.71 3.04
C MET A 16 -4.31 4.60 1.80
N LEU A 17 -4.82 5.74 1.33
CA LEU A 17 -5.49 5.87 0.03
C LEU A 17 -4.48 6.19 -1.08
N ALA A 18 -4.73 5.73 -2.29
CA ALA A 18 -3.84 5.88 -3.43
C ALA A 18 -3.65 7.36 -3.82
N CYS A 19 -4.70 8.18 -3.75
CA CYS A 19 -4.57 9.62 -4.00
C CYS A 19 -3.65 10.31 -2.98
N ARG A 20 -3.69 9.92 -1.70
CA ARG A 20 -2.85 10.48 -0.64
C ARG A 20 -1.41 9.99 -0.75
N LEU A 21 -1.20 8.70 -1.05
CA LEU A 21 0.14 8.18 -1.27
C LEU A 21 0.84 8.87 -2.46
N LYS A 22 0.08 9.24 -3.49
CA LYS A 22 0.59 9.99 -4.64
C LYS A 22 1.16 11.37 -4.28
N GLU A 23 0.63 12.00 -3.23
CA GLU A 23 1.09 13.31 -2.73
C GLU A 23 2.37 13.22 -1.90
N CYS A 24 2.80 12.02 -1.52
CA CYS A 24 4.01 11.84 -0.74
C CYS A 24 5.26 12.26 -1.52
N LYS A 25 6.19 12.92 -0.83
CA LYS A 25 7.47 13.40 -1.39
C LYS A 25 8.61 12.50 -0.94
N LYS A 26 9.54 12.20 -1.85
CA LYS A 26 10.78 11.51 -1.51
C LYS A 26 11.81 12.52 -0.99
N ARG A 27 12.41 12.27 0.17
CA ARG A 27 13.48 13.14 0.69
C ARG A 27 14.83 12.75 0.09
N ALA A 28 15.64 13.73 -0.29
CA ALA A 28 17.00 13.48 -0.74
C ALA A 28 17.86 12.93 0.41
N GLY A 29 18.64 11.89 0.15
CA GLY A 29 19.66 11.37 1.09
C GLY A 29 19.26 10.21 2.00
N SER A 30 17.99 9.76 2.02
CA SER A 30 17.59 8.54 2.73
C SER A 30 17.22 7.40 1.78
N VAL A 31 17.50 6.18 2.22
CA VAL A 31 17.10 4.96 1.51
C VAL A 31 15.61 4.74 1.76
N SER A 32 14.77 5.08 0.79
CA SER A 32 13.33 4.72 0.73
C SER A 32 12.38 5.41 1.71
N SER A 33 12.69 6.63 2.21
CA SER A 33 11.73 7.39 3.01
C SER A 33 10.86 8.30 2.15
N PHE A 34 9.55 8.13 2.24
CA PHE A 34 8.56 9.06 1.68
C PHE A 34 7.88 9.82 2.82
N TRP A 35 7.45 11.05 2.56
CA TRP A 35 6.81 11.89 3.58
C TRP A 35 5.48 12.42 3.06
N LEU A 36 4.45 12.30 3.89
CA LEU A 36 3.15 12.93 3.70
C LEU A 36 3.07 14.17 4.57
N GLU A 37 2.82 15.32 3.95
CA GLU A 37 2.56 16.58 4.64
C GLU A 37 1.05 16.68 4.94
N ASP A 38 0.71 16.99 6.19
CA ASP A 38 -0.63 17.37 6.61
C ASP A 38 -0.86 18.88 6.33
N PRO A 39 -2.11 19.35 6.12
CA PRO A 39 -2.39 20.77 5.95
C PRO A 39 -1.90 21.68 7.09
N SER A 40 -1.70 21.14 8.29
CA SER A 40 -1.09 21.85 9.44
C SER A 40 0.42 22.08 9.31
N GLY A 41 1.08 21.43 8.34
CA GLY A 41 2.54 21.44 8.16
C GLY A 41 3.27 20.32 8.90
N ASP A 42 2.56 19.47 9.63
CA ASP A 42 3.15 18.28 10.25
C ASP A 42 3.42 17.19 9.20
N VAL A 43 4.41 16.32 9.46
CA VAL A 43 4.87 15.31 8.50
C VAL A 43 4.78 13.89 9.04
N LEU A 44 4.39 12.96 8.17
CA LEU A 44 4.38 11.53 8.43
C LEU A 44 5.37 10.82 7.52
N GLU A 45 6.33 10.09 8.11
CA GLU A 45 7.20 9.20 7.35
C GLU A 45 6.44 7.93 6.94
N VAL A 46 6.49 7.61 5.65
CA VAL A 46 5.79 6.49 5.02
C VAL A 46 6.81 5.59 4.34
N GLY A 47 6.98 4.38 4.88
CA GLY A 47 7.81 3.33 4.28
C GLY A 47 7.03 2.07 3.90
N THR A 48 6.08 1.68 4.75
CA THR A 48 5.20 0.53 4.54
C THR A 48 3.76 0.99 4.65
N VAL A 49 2.89 0.48 3.79
CA VAL A 49 1.47 0.83 3.76
C VAL A 49 0.59 -0.40 3.82
N TRP A 50 -0.62 -0.20 4.31
CA TRP A 50 -1.78 -1.07 4.15
C TRP A 50 -2.72 -0.37 3.18
N MET A 51 -2.93 -0.95 2.01
CA MET A 51 -3.86 -0.46 1.01
C MET A 51 -4.92 -1.51 0.71
N GLN A 52 -6.09 -1.08 0.25
CA GLN A 52 -7.11 -1.98 -0.27
C GLN A 52 -7.54 -1.50 -1.65
N GLY A 53 -7.92 -2.42 -2.53
CA GLY A 53 -8.33 -2.03 -3.87
C GLY A 53 -8.83 -3.20 -4.70
N ARG A 54 -9.53 -2.85 -5.77
CA ARG A 54 -9.96 -3.79 -6.81
C ARG A 54 -8.84 -3.99 -7.82
N ILE A 55 -8.53 -5.23 -8.14
CA ILE A 55 -7.59 -5.57 -9.20
C ILE A 55 -8.23 -5.22 -10.54
N LEU A 56 -7.56 -4.34 -11.30
CA LEU A 56 -7.92 -3.97 -12.65
C LEU A 56 -7.22 -4.85 -13.68
N GLU A 57 -5.93 -5.12 -13.44
CA GLU A 57 -5.06 -5.83 -14.38
C GLU A 57 -4.05 -6.70 -13.64
N VAL A 58 -3.70 -7.85 -14.23
CA VAL A 58 -2.64 -8.75 -13.78
C VAL A 58 -1.68 -8.99 -14.95
N GLN A 59 -0.40 -8.67 -14.77
CA GLN A 59 0.64 -8.98 -15.76
C GLN A 59 1.64 -9.98 -15.17
N THR A 60 2.10 -10.93 -15.99
CA THR A 60 2.95 -12.05 -15.55
C THR A 60 4.26 -12.20 -16.34
N VAL A 61 4.55 -11.29 -17.28
CA VAL A 61 5.66 -11.43 -18.24
C VAL A 61 7.04 -11.30 -17.57
N ARG A 62 7.19 -10.50 -16.50
CA ARG A 62 8.46 -10.29 -15.78
C ARG A 62 8.23 -10.26 -14.26
N GLY A 63 7.62 -11.31 -13.74
CA GLY A 63 7.05 -11.34 -12.40
C GLY A 63 5.57 -10.97 -12.43
N THR A 64 4.87 -11.16 -11.30
CA THR A 64 3.45 -10.85 -11.18
C THR A 64 3.28 -9.43 -10.65
N THR A 65 2.77 -8.56 -11.52
CA THR A 65 2.37 -7.19 -11.16
C THR A 65 0.87 -7.04 -11.24
N LEU A 66 0.31 -6.33 -10.28
CA LEU A 66 -1.12 -6.04 -10.20
C LEU A 66 -1.31 -4.53 -10.33
N ARG A 67 -2.27 -4.11 -11.14
CA ARG A 67 -2.75 -2.73 -11.12
C ARG A 67 -4.08 -2.70 -10.39
N LEU A 68 -4.19 -1.88 -9.36
CA LEU A 68 -5.37 -1.78 -8.50
C LEU A 68 -5.94 -0.36 -8.48
N THR A 69 -7.18 -0.25 -8.03
CA THR A 69 -7.83 1.03 -7.69
C THR A 69 -8.55 0.92 -6.36
N ASP A 70 -8.48 1.97 -5.55
CA ASP A 70 -9.29 2.14 -4.34
C ASP A 70 -10.42 3.17 -4.54
N ASP A 71 -10.75 3.43 -5.82
CA ASP A 71 -11.69 4.45 -6.31
C ASP A 71 -11.20 5.91 -6.20
N THR A 72 -10.07 6.16 -5.52
CA THR A 72 -9.47 7.50 -5.41
C THR A 72 -8.33 7.74 -6.40
N HIS A 73 -7.51 6.72 -6.66
CA HIS A 73 -6.46 6.72 -7.68
C HIS A 73 -6.05 5.27 -7.98
N THR A 74 -5.27 5.08 -9.04
CA THR A 74 -4.68 3.77 -9.35
C THR A 74 -3.34 3.59 -8.64
N PHE A 75 -2.96 2.35 -8.36
CA PHE A 75 -1.64 2.00 -7.83
C PHE A 75 -1.19 0.64 -8.34
N THR A 76 0.12 0.47 -8.45
CA THR A 76 0.75 -0.76 -8.95
C THR A 76 1.42 -1.51 -7.81
N VAL A 77 1.27 -2.84 -7.80
CA VAL A 77 1.87 -3.75 -6.82
C VAL A 77 2.72 -4.78 -7.55
N CYS A 78 4.02 -4.79 -7.27
CA CYS A 78 4.99 -5.70 -7.85
C CYS A 78 5.35 -6.84 -6.88
N GLY A 79 5.80 -7.98 -7.42
CA GLY A 79 6.30 -9.10 -6.63
C GLY A 79 5.19 -9.93 -5.98
N ALA A 80 3.98 -9.93 -6.53
CA ALA A 80 2.85 -10.65 -5.96
C ALA A 80 3.08 -12.17 -5.93
N GLU A 81 3.95 -12.70 -6.79
CA GLU A 81 4.35 -14.11 -6.83
C GLU A 81 5.21 -14.53 -5.62
N GLN A 82 5.85 -13.57 -4.95
CA GLN A 82 6.75 -13.79 -3.81
C GLN A 82 6.00 -13.78 -2.47
N VAL A 83 4.73 -13.40 -2.47
CA VAL A 83 3.89 -13.34 -1.28
C VAL A 83 3.47 -14.74 -0.84
N PRO A 84 3.40 -15.04 0.47
CA PRO A 84 2.89 -16.32 0.96
C PRO A 84 1.51 -16.65 0.37
N LYS A 85 1.41 -17.83 -0.25
CA LYS A 85 0.22 -18.23 -1.00
C LYS A 85 -0.92 -18.60 -0.04
N GLY A 86 -1.90 -17.71 0.07
CA GLY A 86 -3.20 -17.97 0.68
C GLY A 86 -4.22 -18.49 -0.34
N LYS A 87 -5.51 -18.14 -0.16
CA LYS A 87 -6.52 -18.38 -1.20
C LYS A 87 -6.12 -17.68 -2.52
N PRO A 88 -6.33 -18.31 -3.68
CA PRO A 88 -6.12 -17.65 -4.97
C PRO A 88 -6.93 -16.35 -5.05
N CYS A 89 -6.26 -15.23 -5.29
CA CYS A 89 -6.87 -13.90 -5.25
C CYS A 89 -6.32 -12.91 -6.29
N LEU A 90 -5.45 -13.38 -7.19
CA LEU A 90 -4.77 -12.56 -8.18
C LEU A 90 -5.50 -12.61 -9.53
N GLU A 91 -6.73 -12.11 -9.56
CA GLU A 91 -7.53 -12.04 -10.77
C GLU A 91 -8.26 -10.68 -10.88
N PRO A 92 -8.46 -10.15 -12.09
CA PRO A 92 -9.22 -8.92 -12.29
C PRO A 92 -10.62 -8.99 -11.66
N GLY A 93 -11.03 -7.91 -11.01
CA GLY A 93 -12.31 -7.80 -10.32
C GLY A 93 -12.28 -8.16 -8.84
N LYS A 94 -11.27 -8.90 -8.36
CA LYS A 94 -11.13 -9.18 -6.92
C LYS A 94 -10.82 -7.92 -6.13
N TYR A 95 -11.44 -7.81 -4.97
CA TYR A 95 -11.12 -6.79 -3.97
C TYR A 95 -10.16 -7.39 -2.96
N VAL A 96 -8.97 -6.79 -2.81
CA VAL A 96 -7.89 -7.32 -2.00
C VAL A 96 -7.34 -6.26 -1.06
N MET A 97 -6.81 -6.72 0.07
CA MET A 97 -5.87 -5.95 0.87
C MET A 97 -4.44 -6.24 0.43
N VAL A 98 -3.60 -5.21 0.42
CA VAL A 98 -2.18 -5.27 0.16
C VAL A 98 -1.43 -4.58 1.30
N MET A 99 -0.59 -5.33 1.99
CA MET A 99 0.51 -4.75 2.76
C MET A 99 1.72 -4.69 1.83
N GLY A 100 2.32 -3.51 1.68
CA GLY A 100 3.42 -3.31 0.74
C GLY A 100 4.42 -2.25 1.19
N VAL A 101 5.66 -2.39 0.74
CA VAL A 101 6.69 -1.36 0.92
C VAL A 101 6.62 -0.40 -0.26
N VAL A 102 6.57 0.89 0.03
CA VAL A 102 6.48 1.94 -0.99
C VAL A 102 7.80 2.03 -1.75
N THR A 103 7.73 2.01 -3.08
CA THR A 103 8.90 2.15 -3.96
C THR A 103 8.82 3.40 -4.83
N SER A 104 7.60 3.88 -5.12
CA SER A 104 7.34 5.16 -5.78
C SER A 104 5.97 5.70 -5.37
N CYS A 105 5.78 7.01 -5.46
CA CYS A 105 4.53 7.69 -5.10
C CYS A 105 3.85 8.33 -6.33
N SER A 106 4.62 8.95 -7.23
CA SER A 106 4.10 9.77 -8.33
C SER A 106 4.78 9.39 -9.65
N PRO A 107 4.07 9.41 -10.81
CA PRO A 107 2.66 9.83 -11.01
C PRO A 107 1.61 8.80 -10.56
N GLU A 108 2.01 7.54 -10.39
CA GLU A 108 1.21 6.45 -9.86
C GLU A 108 2.00 5.80 -8.71
N PRO A 109 1.40 5.54 -7.54
CA PRO A 109 2.06 4.83 -6.47
C PRO A 109 2.45 3.40 -6.88
N VAL A 110 3.65 2.98 -6.48
CA VAL A 110 4.16 1.64 -6.72
C VAL A 110 4.60 1.03 -5.39
N LEU A 111 4.11 -0.18 -5.12
CA LEU A 111 4.43 -0.98 -3.95
C LEU A 111 5.14 -2.25 -4.35
N ARG A 112 6.03 -2.74 -3.49
CA ARG A 112 6.43 -4.15 -3.48
C ARG A 112 5.58 -4.89 -2.47
N ALA A 113 4.95 -5.97 -2.90
CA ALA A 113 4.07 -6.74 -2.05
C ALA A 113 4.82 -7.41 -0.89
N VAL A 114 4.23 -7.35 0.29
CA VAL A 114 4.61 -8.14 1.48
C VAL A 114 3.52 -9.17 1.76
N LYS A 115 2.25 -8.73 1.73
CA LYS A 115 1.08 -9.57 1.95
C LYS A 115 -0.06 -9.13 1.03
N ILE A 116 -0.79 -10.10 0.50
CA ILE A 116 -2.02 -9.87 -0.27
C ILE A 116 -3.09 -10.80 0.28
N THR A 117 -4.31 -10.31 0.44
CA THR A 117 -5.42 -11.10 1.00
C THR A 117 -6.72 -10.78 0.28
N ASP A 118 -7.46 -11.81 -0.13
CA ASP A 118 -8.80 -11.67 -0.71
C ASP A 118 -9.78 -11.14 0.34
N LEU A 119 -10.46 -10.04 0.01
CA LEU A 119 -11.54 -9.44 0.81
C LEU A 119 -12.88 -9.47 0.08
N SER A 120 -12.95 -10.09 -1.10
CA SER A 120 -14.10 -10.04 -2.01
C SER A 120 -15.38 -10.67 -1.45
N GLN A 121 -15.27 -11.54 -0.44
CA GLN A 121 -16.42 -12.21 0.17
C GLN A 121 -17.30 -11.27 0.99
N ASN A 122 -16.74 -10.15 1.48
CA ASN A 122 -17.49 -9.20 2.29
C ASN A 122 -17.39 -7.79 1.68
N PRO A 123 -18.46 -7.29 1.03
CA PRO A 123 -18.45 -5.97 0.39
C PRO A 123 -18.33 -4.82 1.38
N LEU A 124 -18.51 -5.06 2.69
CA LEU A 124 -18.29 -4.04 3.71
C LEU A 124 -16.84 -3.55 3.74
N HIS A 125 -15.86 -4.39 3.40
CA HIS A 125 -14.46 -3.96 3.34
C HIS A 125 -14.27 -2.81 2.36
N GLN A 126 -14.80 -2.93 1.13
CA GLN A 126 -14.72 -1.85 0.15
C GLN A 126 -15.47 -0.60 0.61
N ARG A 127 -16.67 -0.76 1.18
CA ARG A 127 -17.50 0.38 1.60
C ARG A 127 -16.92 1.14 2.79
N LEU A 128 -16.23 0.45 3.69
CA LEU A 128 -15.69 1.04 4.91
C LEU A 128 -14.26 1.56 4.74
N TRP A 129 -13.56 1.17 3.67
CA TRP A 129 -12.14 1.43 3.53
C TRP A 129 -11.76 2.92 3.68
N THR A 130 -12.45 3.82 2.98
CA THR A 130 -12.21 5.27 3.09
C THR A 130 -12.39 5.77 4.53
N TYR A 131 -13.45 5.32 5.22
CA TYR A 131 -13.71 5.69 6.61
C TYR A 131 -12.63 5.16 7.56
N GLU A 132 -12.14 3.94 7.34
CA GLU A 132 -11.06 3.35 8.13
C GLU A 132 -9.74 4.12 7.98
N VAL A 133 -9.44 4.61 6.76
CA VAL A 133 -8.25 5.44 6.52
C VAL A 133 -8.42 6.81 7.17
N GLU A 134 -9.56 7.46 6.98
CA GLU A 134 -9.84 8.77 7.56
C GLU A 134 -9.78 8.74 9.09
N ASP A 135 -10.40 7.74 9.72
CA ASP A 135 -10.38 7.57 11.18
C ASP A 135 -8.95 7.34 11.69
N LEU A 136 -8.15 6.51 11.01
CA LEU A 136 -6.75 6.33 11.38
C LEU A 136 -5.98 7.65 11.31
N HIS A 137 -6.06 8.36 10.19
CA HIS A 137 -5.29 9.58 9.99
C HIS A 137 -5.70 10.72 10.93
N LYS A 138 -6.97 10.79 11.37
CA LYS A 138 -7.42 11.74 12.40
C LYS A 138 -6.81 11.47 13.77
N ASN A 139 -6.47 10.22 14.05
CA ASN A 139 -5.95 9.77 15.35
C ASN A 139 -4.42 9.52 15.32
N MET A 140 -3.75 9.81 14.21
CA MET A 140 -2.30 9.67 14.07
C MET A 140 -1.57 10.94 14.51
N ASN A 141 -0.49 10.76 15.25
CA ASN A 141 0.42 11.86 15.59
C ASN A 141 1.42 12.04 14.46
N TYR A 142 1.28 13.12 13.69
CA TYR A 142 2.30 13.57 12.75
C TYR A 142 3.43 14.25 13.53
N THR A 143 4.66 14.18 13.01
CA THR A 143 5.79 14.85 13.66
C THR A 143 5.85 16.29 13.17
N LYS A 144 5.96 17.23 14.11
CA LYS A 144 6.17 18.64 13.79
C LYS A 144 7.59 18.84 13.24
N THR A 145 7.69 19.41 12.05
CA THR A 145 8.99 19.72 11.40
C THR A 145 9.70 20.89 12.07
#